data_AF-A0A7S0A5G9-F1
#
_entry.id   AF-A0A7S0A5G9-F1
#
_cell.length_a   1.000
_cell.length_b   1.000
_cell.length_c   1.000
_cell.angle_alpha   90.00
_cell.angle_beta   90.00
_cell.angle_gamma   90.00
#
_symmetry.space_group_name_H-M   'P 1'
#
loop_
_entity.id
_entity.type
_entity.pdbx_description
1 polymer ?
#
loop_
_entity_poly.entity_id
_entity_poly.type
_entity_poly.pdbx_seq_one_letter_code
_entity_poly.pdbx_strand_id
1 'polypeptide(L)'
;KESEIEAGKAQIDTKTGELATTDMKNAQAKEDIEDTRNSLSADEQFLMMLKEKCQLTDKEWEERQKTRQLEMEAVSKALAILSGDDAHDLFTRTFNPALVQEESSAHSARRTKASKLLSAVANKLHSPRLATLAYRVRLDAFTRVKKAIDDMIAQLLKEKEDEIKHKDFCVDEFNTNQLQTEKKEREKKDLIATIEDLELTIKT
;
A
#
# COMPACT_ATOMS: atom_id res chain seq x y z
N LYS A 1 -86.40 5.85 21.29
CA LYS A 1 -85.74 7.12 21.61
C LYS A 1 -84.44 6.95 22.40
N GLU A 2 -84.44 6.54 23.68
CA GLU A 2 -83.19 6.36 24.43
C GLU A 2 -82.29 5.24 23.87
N SER A 3 -82.83 4.08 23.51
CA SER A 3 -82.02 3.00 22.91
C SER A 3 -81.45 3.35 21.54
N GLU A 4 -82.14 4.19 20.76
CA GLU A 4 -81.68 4.64 19.44
C GLU A 4 -80.53 5.65 19.56
N ILE A 5 -80.57 6.50 20.59
CA ILE A 5 -79.48 7.44 20.88
C ILE A 5 -78.23 6.68 21.35
N GLU A 6 -78.41 5.67 22.20
CA GLU A 6 -77.30 4.85 22.70
C GLU A 6 -76.65 4.03 21.57
N ALA A 7 -77.47 3.43 20.69
CA ALA A 7 -76.98 2.75 19.50
C ALA A 7 -76.23 3.70 18.55
N GLY A 8 -76.73 4.93 18.37
CA GLY A 8 -76.05 5.96 17.58
C GLY A 8 -74.70 6.37 18.16
N LYS A 9 -74.60 6.55 19.48
CA LYS A 9 -73.32 6.84 20.16
C LYS A 9 -72.32 5.70 20.01
N ALA A 10 -72.73 4.45 20.24
CA ALA A 10 -71.86 3.29 20.06
C ALA A 10 -71.34 3.17 18.61
N GLN A 11 -72.18 3.51 17.63
CA GLN A 11 -71.78 3.51 16.23
C GLN A 11 -70.79 4.64 15.89
N ILE A 12 -70.94 5.82 16.51
CA ILE A 12 -69.98 6.93 16.39
C ILE A 12 -68.64 6.53 17.00
N ASP A 13 -68.63 5.95 18.20
CA ASP A 13 -67.39 5.52 18.87
C ASP A 13 -66.64 4.47 18.03
N THR A 14 -67.39 3.48 17.51
CA THR A 14 -66.83 2.44 16.63
C THR A 14 -66.21 3.05 15.38
N LYS A 15 -66.95 3.92 14.68
CA LYS A 15 -66.45 4.59 13.46
C LYS A 15 -65.27 5.53 13.73
N THR A 16 -65.23 6.16 14.90
CA THR A 16 -64.11 7.03 15.29
C THR A 16 -62.85 6.20 15.54
N GLY A 17 -62.99 5.03 16.17
CA GLY A 17 -61.89 4.07 16.34
C GLY A 17 -61.40 3.48 15.01
N GLU A 18 -62.31 3.16 14.09
CA GLU A 18 -61.98 2.71 12.73
C GLU A 18 -61.26 3.79 11.93
N LEU A 19 -61.73 5.05 12.01
CA LEU A 19 -61.10 6.20 11.35
C LEU A 19 -59.66 6.38 11.87
N ALA A 20 -59.47 6.42 13.20
CA ALA A 20 -58.15 6.56 13.80
C ALA A 20 -57.20 5.42 13.40
N THR A 21 -57.70 4.19 13.35
CA THR A 21 -56.92 3.02 12.91
C THR A 21 -56.54 3.14 11.43
N THR A 22 -57.45 3.64 10.59
CA THR A 22 -57.22 3.83 9.16
C THR A 22 -56.22 4.95 8.90
N ASP A 23 -56.33 6.06 9.62
CA ASP A 23 -55.39 7.19 9.53
C ASP A 23 -53.98 6.80 9.96
N MET A 24 -53.85 6.05 11.06
CA MET A 24 -52.57 5.50 11.51
C MET A 24 -51.95 4.56 10.47
N LYS A 25 -52.75 3.65 9.88
CA LYS A 25 -52.27 2.75 8.81
C LYS A 25 -51.87 3.52 7.55
N ASN A 26 -52.58 4.60 7.21
CA ASN A 26 -52.26 5.44 6.07
C ASN A 26 -50.95 6.20 6.29
N ALA A 27 -50.74 6.73 7.50
CA ALA A 27 -49.47 7.36 7.87
C ALA A 27 -48.31 6.36 7.80
N GLN A 28 -48.46 5.17 8.41
CA GLN A 28 -47.44 4.12 8.35
C GLN A 28 -47.14 3.71 6.90
N ALA A 29 -48.16 3.49 6.07
CA ALA A 29 -47.96 3.09 4.68
C ALA A 29 -47.24 4.16 3.85
N LYS A 30 -47.40 5.46 4.18
CA LYS A 30 -46.66 6.54 3.53
C LYS A 30 -45.19 6.55 3.92
N GLU A 31 -44.89 6.36 5.21
CA GLU A 31 -43.53 6.23 5.72
C GLU A 31 -42.82 5.01 5.10
N ASP A 32 -43.48 3.84 5.11
CA ASP A 32 -42.95 2.61 4.51
C ASP A 32 -42.65 2.80 3.00
N ILE A 33 -43.49 3.55 2.27
CA ILE A 33 -43.24 3.87 0.85
C ILE A 33 -42.01 4.76 0.68
N GLU A 34 -41.79 5.72 1.57
CA GLU A 34 -40.61 6.59 1.52
C GLU A 34 -39.34 5.79 1.81
N ASP A 35 -39.34 5.00 2.89
CA ASP A 35 -38.20 4.16 3.28
C ASP A 35 -37.85 3.12 2.23
N THR A 36 -38.85 2.48 1.63
CA THR A 36 -38.64 1.50 0.55
C THR A 36 -38.10 2.17 -0.72
N ARG A 37 -38.52 3.39 -1.05
CA ARG A 37 -37.96 4.15 -2.19
C ARG A 37 -36.51 4.56 -1.94
N ASN A 38 -36.20 5.02 -0.73
CA ASN A 38 -34.84 5.38 -0.34
C ASN A 38 -33.91 4.14 -0.41
N SER A 39 -34.39 3.00 0.09
CA SER A 39 -33.65 1.73 0.04
C SER A 39 -33.45 1.26 -1.41
N LEU A 40 -34.48 1.33 -2.25
CA LEU A 40 -34.40 0.98 -3.67
C LEU A 40 -33.35 1.84 -4.40
N SER A 41 -33.35 3.15 -4.18
CA SER A 41 -32.36 4.05 -4.79
C SER A 41 -30.93 3.72 -4.35
N ALA A 42 -30.72 3.34 -3.09
CA ALA A 42 -29.40 2.94 -2.60
C ALA A 42 -28.95 1.61 -3.23
N ASP A 43 -29.85 0.64 -3.35
CA ASP A 43 -29.59 -0.66 -3.97
C ASP A 43 -29.28 -0.54 -5.47
N GLU A 44 -29.98 0.33 -6.19
CA GLU A 44 -29.71 0.61 -7.61
C GLU A 44 -28.30 1.18 -7.82
N GLN A 45 -27.90 2.15 -6.98
CA GLN A 45 -26.55 2.72 -7.02
C GLN A 45 -25.48 1.69 -6.67
N PHE A 46 -25.73 0.88 -5.64
CA PHE A 46 -24.81 -0.19 -5.25
C PHE A 46 -24.65 -1.23 -6.36
N LEU A 47 -25.74 -1.61 -7.02
CA LEU A 47 -25.72 -2.56 -8.13
C LEU A 47 -24.96 -2.02 -9.35
N MET A 48 -25.07 -0.72 -9.65
CA MET A 48 -24.27 -0.09 -10.70
C MET A 48 -22.78 -0.11 -10.36
N MET A 49 -22.40 0.33 -9.15
CA MET A 49 -21.01 0.29 -8.69
C MET A 49 -20.43 -1.13 -8.67
N LEU A 50 -21.24 -2.11 -8.26
CA LEU A 50 -20.82 -3.51 -8.21
C LEU A 50 -20.56 -4.07 -9.61
N LYS A 51 -21.44 -3.79 -10.58
CA LYS A 51 -21.24 -4.21 -11.98
C LYS A 51 -19.94 -3.66 -12.55
N GLU A 52 -19.66 -2.38 -12.33
CA GLU A 52 -18.42 -1.75 -12.79
C GLU A 52 -17.19 -2.38 -12.12
N LYS A 53 -17.21 -2.54 -10.80
CA LYS A 53 -16.11 -3.16 -10.04
C LYS A 53 -15.85 -4.59 -10.47
N CYS A 54 -16.88 -5.41 -10.68
CA CYS A 54 -16.72 -6.78 -11.15
C CYS A 54 -16.06 -6.81 -12.55
N GLN A 55 -16.55 -5.99 -13.49
CA GLN A 55 -15.98 -5.93 -14.84
C GLN A 55 -14.52 -5.45 -14.85
N LEU A 56 -14.18 -4.45 -14.04
CA LEU A 56 -12.79 -3.99 -13.92
C LEU A 56 -11.90 -5.06 -13.29
N THR A 57 -12.37 -5.69 -12.21
CA THR A 57 -11.61 -6.73 -11.50
C THR A 57 -11.34 -7.94 -12.40
N ASP A 58 -12.33 -8.35 -13.20
CA ASP A 58 -12.19 -9.46 -14.15
C ASP A 58 -11.14 -9.14 -15.21
N LYS A 59 -11.17 -7.93 -15.80
CA LYS A 59 -10.17 -7.48 -16.78
C LYS A 59 -8.77 -7.45 -16.19
N GLU A 60 -8.61 -6.83 -15.02
CA GLU A 60 -7.30 -6.78 -14.34
C GLU A 60 -6.81 -8.18 -13.96
N TRP A 61 -7.71 -9.09 -13.59
CA TRP A 61 -7.36 -10.48 -13.31
C TRP A 61 -6.84 -11.20 -14.55
N GLU A 62 -7.52 -11.08 -15.69
CA GLU A 62 -7.07 -11.64 -16.97
C GLU A 62 -5.71 -11.08 -17.41
N GLU A 63 -5.52 -9.77 -17.32
CA GLU A 63 -4.24 -9.12 -17.62
C GLU A 63 -3.11 -9.61 -16.72
N ARG A 64 -3.37 -9.72 -15.41
CA ARG A 64 -2.40 -10.27 -14.44
C ARG A 64 -2.08 -11.73 -14.72
N GLN A 65 -3.06 -12.57 -15.04
CA GLN A 65 -2.83 -13.97 -15.39
C GLN A 65 -1.97 -14.09 -16.65
N LYS A 66 -2.27 -13.33 -17.69
CA LYS A 66 -1.49 -13.31 -18.93
C LYS A 66 -0.05 -12.83 -18.68
N THR A 67 0.10 -11.74 -17.93
CA THR A 67 1.42 -11.18 -17.59
C THR A 67 2.24 -12.17 -16.78
N ARG A 68 1.64 -12.82 -15.79
CA ARG A 68 2.29 -13.87 -14.99
C ARG A 68 2.73 -15.06 -15.84
N GLN A 69 1.91 -15.48 -16.82
CA GLN A 69 2.27 -16.56 -17.73
C GLN A 69 3.48 -16.18 -18.60
N LEU A 70 3.51 -14.94 -19.10
CA LEU A 70 4.65 -14.39 -19.85
C LEU A 70 5.90 -14.26 -18.97
N GLU A 71 5.76 -13.83 -17.72
CA GLU A 71 6.86 -13.77 -16.75
C GLU A 71 7.42 -15.16 -16.45
N MET A 72 6.57 -16.16 -16.23
CA MET A 72 7.02 -17.55 -16.04
C MET A 72 7.77 -18.08 -17.26
N GLU A 73 7.29 -17.79 -18.48
CA GLU A 73 7.99 -18.16 -19.70
C GLU A 73 9.33 -17.41 -19.82
N ALA A 74 9.37 -16.12 -19.51
CA ALA A 74 10.59 -15.32 -19.53
C ALA A 74 11.62 -15.83 -18.50
N VAL A 75 11.17 -16.16 -17.28
CA VAL A 75 12.02 -16.75 -16.23
C VAL A 75 12.51 -18.13 -16.66
N SER A 76 11.65 -18.96 -17.27
CA SER A 76 12.05 -20.26 -17.79
C SER A 76 13.08 -20.14 -18.92
N LYS A 77 12.90 -19.18 -19.84
CA LYS A 77 13.88 -18.85 -20.88
C LYS A 77 15.19 -18.34 -20.28
N ALA A 78 15.13 -17.45 -19.30
CA ALA A 78 16.32 -16.96 -18.61
C ALA A 78 17.06 -18.10 -17.91
N LEU A 79 16.33 -19.01 -17.25
CA LEU A 79 16.91 -20.21 -16.66
C LEU A 79 17.57 -21.08 -17.72
N ALA A 80 16.89 -21.34 -18.85
CA ALA A 80 17.44 -22.12 -19.96
C ALA A 80 18.70 -21.49 -20.56
N ILE A 81 18.75 -20.15 -20.67
CA ILE A 81 19.95 -19.42 -21.10
C ILE A 81 21.06 -19.61 -20.06
N LEU A 82 20.78 -19.41 -18.76
CA LEU A 82 21.78 -19.56 -17.70
C LEU A 82 22.26 -21.02 -17.53
N SER A 83 21.39 -21.99 -17.83
CA SER A 83 21.66 -23.43 -17.76
C SER A 83 22.15 -24.04 -19.06
N GLY A 84 22.26 -23.26 -20.14
CA GLY A 84 22.78 -23.75 -21.41
C GLY A 84 24.28 -24.02 -21.30
N ASP A 85 24.77 -25.05 -22.00
CA ASP A 85 26.19 -25.41 -21.98
C ASP A 85 27.09 -24.23 -22.35
N ASP A 86 26.71 -23.37 -23.29
CA ASP A 86 27.48 -22.16 -23.63
C ASP A 86 27.55 -21.15 -22.47
N ALA A 87 26.46 -20.99 -21.71
CA ALA A 87 26.45 -20.14 -20.53
C ALA A 87 27.20 -20.79 -19.38
N HIS A 88 27.11 -22.12 -19.23
CA HIS A 88 27.91 -22.90 -18.28
C HIS A 88 29.40 -22.88 -18.67
N ASP A 89 29.75 -22.89 -19.94
CA ASP A 89 31.11 -22.78 -20.46
C ASP A 89 31.62 -21.35 -20.35
N LEU A 90 30.77 -20.34 -20.51
CA LEU A 90 31.12 -18.96 -20.23
C LEU A 90 31.27 -18.75 -18.72
N PHE A 91 30.37 -19.26 -17.90
CA PHE A 91 30.46 -19.23 -16.44
C PHE A 91 31.64 -20.05 -15.97
N THR A 92 32.01 -21.12 -16.66
CA THR A 92 33.23 -21.87 -16.41
C THR A 92 34.43 -21.03 -16.86
N ARG A 93 34.50 -20.52 -18.07
CA ARG A 93 35.61 -19.66 -18.50
C ARG A 93 35.79 -18.39 -17.67
N THR A 94 34.71 -17.83 -17.14
CA THR A 94 34.69 -16.57 -16.37
C THR A 94 34.77 -16.80 -14.85
N PHE A 95 34.18 -17.90 -14.35
CA PHE A 95 34.03 -18.24 -12.92
C PHE A 95 34.40 -19.70 -12.55
N ASN A 96 34.66 -20.62 -13.48
CA ASN A 96 35.56 -21.75 -13.21
C ASN A 96 36.98 -21.17 -13.25
N PRO A 97 37.61 -20.99 -12.08
CA PRO A 97 39.03 -21.22 -12.08
C PRO A 97 39.14 -22.69 -12.43
N ALA A 98 39.45 -22.99 -13.70
CA ALA A 98 40.60 -23.84 -13.84
C ALA A 98 41.60 -23.25 -12.84
N LEU A 99 41.92 -24.02 -11.82
CA LEU A 99 42.97 -23.75 -10.85
C LEU A 99 44.33 -23.68 -11.55
N VAL A 100 44.42 -23.07 -12.73
CA VAL A 100 45.42 -22.04 -12.97
C VAL A 100 45.10 -20.97 -11.91
N GLN A 101 45.53 -21.08 -10.65
CA GLN A 101 46.96 -21.04 -10.30
C GLN A 101 47.89 -20.65 -11.45
N GLU A 102 47.49 -19.71 -12.32
CA GLU A 102 48.42 -18.67 -12.71
C GLU A 102 48.39 -17.73 -11.52
N GLU A 103 49.07 -18.21 -10.49
CA GLU A 103 50.05 -17.44 -9.78
C GLU A 103 50.16 -15.98 -10.29
N SER A 104 49.21 -15.15 -9.87
CA SER A 104 49.56 -13.88 -9.24
C SER A 104 50.32 -14.12 -7.91
N SER A 105 51.16 -15.16 -7.86
CA SER A 105 51.98 -15.57 -6.73
C SER A 105 52.98 -14.50 -6.38
N ALA A 106 53.32 -13.65 -7.34
CA ALA A 106 54.12 -12.47 -7.06
C ALA A 106 53.49 -11.61 -5.95
N HIS A 107 52.16 -11.43 -5.91
CA HIS A 107 51.52 -10.58 -4.88
C HIS A 107 50.93 -11.37 -3.71
N SER A 108 50.27 -12.50 -3.94
CA SER A 108 49.68 -13.30 -2.85
C SER A 108 50.72 -14.07 -2.04
N ALA A 109 51.75 -14.64 -2.69
CA ALA A 109 52.81 -15.36 -1.97
C ALA A 109 53.75 -14.39 -1.22
N ARG A 110 54.08 -13.22 -1.79
CA ARG A 110 54.85 -12.18 -1.07
C ARG A 110 54.12 -11.70 0.17
N ARG A 111 52.80 -11.44 0.09
CA ARG A 111 52.00 -11.03 1.27
C ARG A 111 51.88 -12.14 2.30
N THR A 112 51.67 -13.38 1.88
CA THR A 112 51.60 -14.54 2.79
C THR A 112 52.94 -14.78 3.48
N LYS A 113 54.06 -14.69 2.75
CA LYS A 113 55.42 -14.75 3.30
C LYS A 113 55.70 -13.58 4.25
N ALA A 114 55.33 -12.37 3.89
CA ALA A 114 55.49 -11.18 4.73
C ALA A 114 54.65 -11.27 6.02
N SER A 115 53.38 -11.66 5.93
CA SER A 115 52.51 -11.87 7.10
C SER A 115 53.09 -12.97 8.01
N LYS A 116 53.56 -14.10 7.45
CA LYS A 116 54.18 -15.18 8.24
C LYS A 116 55.47 -14.74 8.92
N LEU A 117 56.34 -14.00 8.22
CA LEU A 117 57.57 -13.45 8.80
C LEU A 117 57.27 -12.43 9.89
N LEU A 118 56.34 -11.50 9.63
CA LEU A 118 55.93 -10.48 10.59
C LEU A 118 55.28 -11.11 11.83
N SER A 119 54.46 -12.15 11.68
CA SER A 119 53.91 -12.90 12.81
C SER A 119 55.00 -13.64 13.60
N ALA A 120 55.95 -14.29 12.94
CA ALA A 120 57.05 -14.99 13.62
C ALA A 120 57.95 -14.02 14.40
N VAL A 121 58.27 -12.87 13.81
CA VAL A 121 59.06 -11.81 14.44
C VAL A 121 58.27 -11.13 15.55
N ALA A 122 56.96 -10.91 15.38
CA ALA A 122 56.08 -10.39 16.42
C ALA A 122 56.05 -11.31 17.66
N ASN A 123 55.97 -12.62 17.46
CA ASN A 123 55.99 -13.60 18.54
C ASN A 123 57.36 -13.67 19.24
N LYS A 124 58.45 -13.57 18.49
CA LYS A 124 59.81 -13.58 19.06
C LYS A 124 60.12 -12.31 19.87
N LEU A 125 59.72 -11.15 19.36
CA LEU A 125 59.95 -9.85 20.00
C LEU A 125 58.82 -9.43 20.95
N HIS A 126 57.78 -10.24 21.11
CA HIS A 126 56.56 -9.92 21.86
C HIS A 126 55.99 -8.54 21.50
N SER A 127 56.01 -8.18 20.22
CA SER A 127 55.59 -6.86 19.75
C SER A 127 54.15 -6.89 19.23
N PRO A 128 53.17 -6.37 19.99
CA PRO A 128 51.76 -6.39 19.59
C PRO A 128 51.48 -5.53 18.36
N ARG A 129 52.33 -4.52 18.09
CA ARG A 129 52.24 -3.67 16.89
C ARG A 129 52.59 -4.46 15.62
N LEU A 130 53.61 -5.32 15.67
CA LEU A 130 53.95 -6.19 14.55
C LEU A 130 52.93 -7.31 14.34
N ALA A 131 52.35 -7.86 15.42
CA ALA A 131 51.29 -8.86 15.32
C ALA A 131 50.05 -8.30 14.62
N THR A 132 49.66 -7.08 14.99
CA THR A 132 48.55 -6.36 14.33
C THR A 132 48.85 -6.06 12.86
N LEU A 133 50.08 -5.67 12.54
CA LEU A 133 50.50 -5.44 11.15
C LEU A 133 50.46 -6.72 10.30
N ALA A 134 50.90 -7.84 10.86
CA ALA A 134 50.84 -9.15 10.19
C ALA A 134 49.41 -9.59 9.87
N TYR A 135 48.45 -9.27 10.74
CA TYR A 135 47.03 -9.53 10.53
C TYR A 135 46.40 -8.61 9.48
N ARG A 136 46.74 -7.30 9.51
CA ARG A 136 46.28 -6.33 8.50
C ARG A 136 46.74 -6.68 7.09
N VAL A 137 48.01 -7.08 6.93
CA VAL A 137 48.58 -7.53 5.64
C VAL A 137 47.85 -8.78 5.08
N ARG A 138 47.18 -9.56 5.95
CA ARG A 138 46.40 -10.74 5.56
C ARG A 138 44.93 -10.44 5.24
N LEU A 139 44.32 -9.46 5.91
CA LEU A 139 42.87 -9.18 5.82
C LEU A 139 42.45 -8.16 4.76
N ASP A 140 43.40 -7.49 4.11
CA ASP A 140 43.13 -6.38 3.17
C ASP A 140 42.27 -6.77 1.95
N ALA A 141 41.99 -8.07 1.74
CA ALA A 141 41.07 -8.57 0.72
C ALA A 141 39.57 -8.42 1.06
N PHE A 142 39.20 -8.32 2.35
CA PHE A 142 37.78 -8.23 2.79
C PHE A 142 37.27 -6.80 2.98
N THR A 143 38.14 -5.78 2.84
CA THR A 143 37.79 -4.36 2.98
C THR A 143 36.79 -3.91 1.92
N ARG A 144 36.90 -4.43 0.68
CA ARG A 144 35.99 -4.11 -0.42
C ARG A 144 34.58 -4.66 -0.22
N VAL A 145 34.46 -5.88 0.31
CA VAL A 145 33.16 -6.53 0.58
C VAL A 145 32.45 -5.84 1.74
N LYS A 146 33.19 -5.50 2.80
CA LYS A 146 32.64 -4.73 3.94
C LYS A 146 32.15 -3.35 3.49
N LYS A 147 32.96 -2.66 2.67
CA LYS A 147 32.57 -1.36 2.10
C LYS A 147 31.29 -1.44 1.25
N ALA A 148 31.14 -2.46 0.41
CA ALA A 148 29.91 -2.63 -0.38
C ALA A 148 28.66 -2.88 0.49
N ILE A 149 28.82 -3.60 1.60
CA ILE A 149 27.73 -3.81 2.57
C ILE A 149 27.41 -2.51 3.31
N ASP A 150 28.42 -1.77 3.77
CA ASP A 150 28.24 -0.49 4.45
C ASP A 150 27.59 0.56 3.53
N ASP A 151 27.99 0.60 2.25
CA ASP A 151 27.41 1.50 1.24
C ASP A 151 25.94 1.16 0.97
N MET A 152 25.56 -0.13 0.92
CA MET A 152 24.17 -0.56 0.74
C MET A 152 23.30 -0.23 1.96
N ILE A 153 23.83 -0.41 3.17
CA ILE A 153 23.12 -0.02 4.41
C ILE A 153 22.89 1.50 4.44
N ALA A 154 23.90 2.29 4.05
CA ALA A 154 23.77 3.74 4.00
C ALA A 154 22.71 4.21 2.99
N GLN A 155 22.63 3.55 1.82
CA GLN A 155 21.58 3.83 0.83
C GLN A 155 20.18 3.51 1.37
N LEU A 156 19.97 2.34 1.97
CA LEU A 156 18.68 1.93 2.52
C LEU A 156 18.20 2.85 3.66
N LEU A 157 19.12 3.32 4.52
CA LEU A 157 18.78 4.26 5.59
C LEU A 157 18.36 5.63 5.03
N LYS A 158 19.01 6.08 3.95
CA LYS A 158 18.66 7.34 3.28
C LYS A 158 17.31 7.25 2.57
N GLU A 159 17.08 6.19 1.82
CA GLU A 159 15.79 5.93 1.15
C GLU A 159 14.64 5.92 2.17
N LYS A 160 14.81 5.26 3.31
CA LYS A 160 13.84 5.26 4.40
C LYS A 160 13.54 6.67 4.92
N GLU A 161 14.55 7.50 5.10
CA GLU A 161 14.37 8.89 5.58
C GLU A 161 13.59 9.73 4.56
N ASP A 162 13.90 9.58 3.28
CA ASP A 162 13.24 10.30 2.18
C ASP A 162 11.78 9.83 2.01
N GLU A 163 11.49 8.53 2.16
CA GLU A 163 10.13 7.98 2.17
C GLU A 163 9.29 8.51 3.35
N ILE A 164 9.87 8.59 4.54
CA ILE A 164 9.18 9.14 5.72
C ILE A 164 8.83 10.60 5.47
N LYS A 165 9.79 11.41 4.98
CA LYS A 165 9.54 12.83 4.64
C LYS A 165 8.44 12.97 3.60
N HIS A 166 8.46 12.13 2.57
CA HIS A 166 7.45 12.18 1.51
C HIS A 166 6.06 11.80 2.04
N LYS A 167 5.99 10.78 2.90
CA LYS A 167 4.74 10.38 3.57
C LYS A 167 4.20 11.50 4.46
N ASP A 168 5.04 12.09 5.29
CA ASP A 168 4.63 13.17 6.21
C ASP A 168 4.16 14.40 5.42
N PHE A 169 4.84 14.75 4.32
CA PHE A 169 4.39 15.78 3.38
C PHE A 169 3.02 15.47 2.78
N CYS A 170 2.81 14.26 2.26
CA CYS A 170 1.53 13.86 1.70
C CYS A 170 0.40 13.95 2.73
N VAL A 171 0.63 13.48 3.97
CA VAL A 171 -0.38 13.54 5.03
C VAL A 171 -0.73 14.98 5.41
N ASP A 172 0.26 15.86 5.53
CA ASP A 172 0.03 17.26 5.89
C ASP A 172 -0.73 18.04 4.79
N GLU A 173 -0.36 17.83 3.53
CA GLU A 173 -1.07 18.40 2.38
C GLU A 173 -2.50 17.88 2.28
N PHE A 174 -2.74 16.58 2.50
CA PHE A 174 -4.10 16.03 2.49
C PHE A 174 -4.96 16.64 3.61
N ASN A 175 -4.44 16.73 4.83
CA ASN A 175 -5.16 17.33 5.95
C ASN A 175 -5.46 18.81 5.70
N THR A 176 -4.50 19.55 5.16
CA THR A 176 -4.66 20.97 4.81
C THR A 176 -5.70 21.16 3.72
N ASN A 177 -5.65 20.34 2.67
CA ASN A 177 -6.61 20.38 1.57
C ASN A 177 -8.02 20.05 2.06
N GLN A 178 -8.17 19.03 2.91
CA GLN A 178 -9.46 18.65 3.48
C GLN A 178 -10.03 19.79 4.35
N LEU A 179 -9.23 20.37 5.25
CA LEU A 179 -9.67 21.49 6.09
C LEU A 179 -10.08 22.71 5.26
N GLN A 180 -9.33 23.04 4.20
CA GLN A 180 -9.69 24.14 3.30
C GLN A 180 -10.98 23.85 2.54
N THR A 181 -11.17 22.62 2.08
CA THR A 181 -12.38 22.19 1.37
C THR A 181 -13.60 22.26 2.29
N GLU A 182 -13.50 21.76 3.52
CA GLU A 182 -14.58 21.83 4.50
C GLU A 182 -14.95 23.27 4.87
N LYS A 183 -13.96 24.15 5.06
CA LYS A 183 -14.21 25.59 5.31
C LYS A 183 -14.95 26.24 4.15
N LYS A 184 -14.49 26.04 2.91
CA LYS A 184 -15.12 26.61 1.73
C LYS A 184 -16.54 26.06 1.49
N GLU A 185 -16.78 24.79 1.78
CA GLU A 185 -18.14 24.22 1.71
C GLU A 185 -19.07 24.80 2.79
N ARG A 186 -18.59 25.06 4.00
CA ARG A 186 -19.38 25.78 5.02
C ARG A 186 -19.70 27.21 4.60
N GLU A 187 -18.70 27.97 4.15
CA GLU A 187 -18.92 29.35 3.65
C GLU A 187 -19.92 29.37 2.48
N LYS A 188 -19.83 28.41 1.56
CA LYS A 188 -20.79 28.25 0.47
C LYS A 188 -22.21 28.01 0.99
N LYS A 189 -22.39 27.12 1.98
CA LYS A 189 -23.71 26.86 2.57
C LYS A 189 -24.29 28.10 3.26
N ASP A 190 -23.47 28.82 4.02
CA ASP A 190 -23.89 30.05 4.71
C ASP A 190 -24.31 31.14 3.69
N LEU A 191 -23.54 31.29 2.60
CA LEU A 191 -23.88 32.21 1.51
C LEU A 191 -25.18 31.81 0.80
N ILE A 192 -25.41 30.51 0.54
CA ILE A 192 -26.66 30.02 -0.05
C ILE A 192 -27.85 30.34 0.86
N ALA A 193 -27.75 30.07 2.16
CA ALA A 193 -28.80 30.40 3.11
C ALA A 193 -29.09 31.92 3.14
N THR A 194 -28.04 32.75 3.08
CA THR A 194 -28.20 34.22 3.03
C THR A 194 -28.89 34.67 1.72
N ILE A 195 -28.58 34.03 0.60
CA ILE A 195 -29.24 34.29 -0.69
C ILE A 195 -30.72 33.94 -0.60
N GLU A 196 -31.07 32.78 -0.06
CA GLU A 196 -32.46 32.34 0.11
C GLU A 196 -33.26 33.32 0.99
N ASP A 197 -32.67 33.80 2.08
CA ASP A 197 -33.31 34.75 3.00
C ASP A 197 -33.55 36.13 2.35
N LEU A 198 -32.58 36.61 1.57
CA LEU A 198 -32.71 37.85 0.79
C LEU A 198 -33.76 37.70 -0.32
N GLU A 199 -33.83 36.55 -1.00
CA GLU A 199 -34.87 36.28 -2.00
C GLU A 199 -36.28 36.27 -1.40
N LEU A 200 -36.45 35.73 -0.19
CA LEU A 200 -37.72 35.77 0.53
C LEU A 200 -38.11 37.21 0.88
N THR A 201 -37.15 38.01 1.35
CA THR A 201 -37.37 39.42 1.70
C THR A 201 -37.75 40.29 0.49
N ILE A 202 -37.22 39.99 -0.70
CA ILE A 202 -37.56 40.70 -1.94
C ILE A 202 -38.96 40.31 -2.46
N LYS A 203 -39.45 39.11 -2.13
CA LYS A 203 -40.78 38.62 -2.58
C LYS A 203 -41.94 39.09 -1.69
N THR A 204 -41.67 39.58 -0.48
CA THR A 204 -42.64 40.21 0.42
C THR A 204 -42.73 41.72 0.21
#